data_AF-A0A7X9E927-F1
#
_entry.id   AF-A0A7X9E927-F1
#
_cell.length_a   1.000
_cell.length_b   1.000
_cell.length_c   1.000
_cell.angle_alpha   90.00
_cell.angle_beta   90.00
_cell.angle_gamma   90.00
#
_symmetry.space_group_name_H-M   'P 1'
#
loop_
_entity.id
_entity.type
_entity.pdbx_description
1 polymer ?
#
loop_
_entity_poly.entity_id
_entity_poly.type
_entity_poly.pdbx_seq_one_letter_code
_entity_poly.pdbx_strand_id
1 'polypeptide(L)'
;MELMEKIEMMELMEHVKSAVKIFRLLISQGEINKREQAFLYSEYLETEVQEVLSIFEEEFECKILNFDDTLYLVPNINSQIIGIQPGELRRYFGSSATNRDVYLGYYIMM
;
A
#
# COMPACT_ATOMS: atom_id res chain seq x y z
N MET A 1 10.00 -12.88 33.95
CA MET A 1 9.71 -13.51 32.66
C MET A 1 8.41 -12.98 32.09
N GLU A 2 7.26 -13.17 32.75
CA GLU A 2 5.94 -12.70 32.26
C GLU A 2 5.83 -11.17 31.97
N LEU A 3 6.49 -10.31 32.76
CA LEU A 3 6.40 -8.86 32.53
C LEU A 3 7.16 -8.41 31.27
N MET A 4 8.28 -9.07 30.96
CA MET A 4 9.15 -8.72 29.83
C MET A 4 8.49 -9.16 28.51
N GLU A 5 7.93 -10.37 28.48
CA GLU A 5 7.11 -10.85 27.36
C GLU A 5 5.89 -9.95 27.10
N LYS A 6 5.25 -9.44 28.17
CA LYS A 6 4.10 -8.54 28.04
C LYS A 6 4.49 -7.19 27.45
N ILE A 7 5.67 -6.66 27.78
CA ILE A 7 6.17 -5.40 27.24
C ILE A 7 6.49 -5.57 25.75
N GLU A 8 7.22 -6.61 25.38
CA GLU A 8 7.54 -6.93 23.97
C GLU A 8 6.26 -7.09 23.12
N MET A 9 5.24 -7.77 23.67
CA MET A 9 3.96 -7.95 22.98
C MET A 9 3.17 -6.63 22.83
N MET A 10 3.28 -5.71 23.80
CA MET A 10 2.66 -4.38 23.70
C MET A 10 3.35 -3.51 22.64
N GLU A 11 4.68 -3.57 22.58
CA GLU A 11 5.49 -2.84 21.61
C GLU A 11 5.18 -3.32 20.18
N LEU A 12 5.18 -4.63 19.95
CA LEU A 12 4.77 -5.23 18.69
C LEU A 12 3.37 -4.78 18.24
N MET A 13 2.41 -4.75 19.18
CA MET A 13 1.04 -4.34 18.87
C MET A 13 0.95 -2.87 18.44
N GLU A 14 1.79 -1.98 18.98
CA GLU A 14 1.83 -0.59 18.53
C GLU A 14 2.45 -0.47 17.12
N HIS A 15 3.50 -1.23 16.79
CA HIS A 15 4.03 -1.24 15.41
C HIS A 15 2.98 -1.73 14.39
N VAL A 16 2.24 -2.80 14.72
CA VAL A 16 1.15 -3.30 13.87
C VAL A 16 0.07 -2.23 13.66
N LYS A 17 -0.31 -1.54 14.73
CA LYS A 17 -1.32 -0.48 14.66
C LYS A 17 -0.86 0.72 13.83
N SER A 18 0.42 1.07 13.89
CA SER A 18 1.02 2.11 13.05
C SER A 18 1.03 1.70 11.58
N ALA A 19 1.46 0.46 11.27
CA ALA A 19 1.39 -0.11 9.92
C ALA A 19 -0.04 -0.06 9.35
N VAL A 20 -1.05 -0.44 10.15
CA VAL A 20 -2.47 -0.38 9.74
C VAL A 20 -2.91 1.06 9.41
N LYS A 21 -2.50 2.05 10.21
CA LYS A 21 -2.85 3.47 9.95
C LYS A 21 -2.18 3.97 8.67
N ILE A 22 -0.90 3.67 8.48
CA ILE A 22 -0.12 4.03 7.29
C ILE A 22 -0.78 3.43 6.05
N PHE A 23 -1.03 2.12 6.06
CA PHE A 23 -1.61 1.42 4.91
C PHE A 23 -3.02 1.90 4.58
N ARG A 24 -3.86 2.15 5.59
CA ARG A 24 -5.19 2.74 5.39
C ARG A 24 -5.11 4.08 4.68
N LEU A 25 -4.17 4.94 5.08
CA LEU A 25 -4.02 6.26 4.47
C LEU A 25 -3.55 6.15 3.02
N LEU A 26 -2.55 5.30 2.77
CA LEU A 26 -2.04 5.01 1.43
C LEU A 26 -3.12 4.49 0.47
N ILE A 27 -3.99 3.57 0.90
CA ILE A 27 -5.11 3.10 0.06
C ILE A 27 -6.08 4.25 -0.25
N SER A 28 -6.34 5.13 0.73
CA SER A 28 -7.34 6.19 0.58
C SER A 28 -6.86 7.42 -0.19
N GLN A 29 -5.57 7.73 -0.13
CA GLN A 29 -4.98 8.98 -0.66
C GLN A 29 -3.93 8.73 -1.74
N GLY A 30 -3.44 7.50 -1.90
CA GLY A 30 -2.34 7.13 -2.81
C GLY A 30 -0.95 7.44 -2.25
N GLU A 31 -0.83 8.45 -1.38
CA GLU A 31 0.45 8.91 -0.86
C GLU A 31 0.43 9.39 0.60
N ILE A 32 1.61 9.42 1.21
CA ILE A 32 1.90 10.06 2.50
C ILE A 32 3.13 10.94 2.32
N ASN A 33 2.98 12.25 2.49
CA ASN A 33 4.06 13.21 2.42
C ASN A 33 4.55 13.61 3.82
N LYS A 34 5.87 13.63 4.03
CA LYS A 34 6.48 14.00 5.30
C LYS A 34 6.10 15.38 5.82
N ARG A 35 5.79 16.34 4.93
CA ARG A 35 5.40 17.71 5.34
C ARG A 35 3.99 17.75 5.93
N GLU A 36 3.09 16.96 5.38
CA GLU A 36 1.67 16.96 5.78
C GLU A 36 1.40 15.93 6.89
N GLN A 37 2.03 14.75 6.80
CA GLN A 37 1.82 13.64 7.72
C GLN A 37 3.14 13.21 8.40
N ALA A 38 3.89 14.17 8.95
CA ALA A 38 5.21 13.95 9.56
C ALA A 38 5.24 12.79 10.59
N PHE A 39 4.19 12.65 11.39
CA PHE A 39 4.10 11.61 12.42
C PHE A 39 4.04 10.21 11.79
N LEU A 40 3.12 9.99 10.84
CA LEU A 40 2.98 8.70 10.15
C LEU A 40 4.21 8.37 9.31
N TYR A 41 4.81 9.38 8.68
CA TYR A 41 6.06 9.21 7.94
C TYR A 41 7.19 8.77 8.88
N SER A 42 7.26 9.33 10.09
CA SER A 42 8.24 8.91 11.10
C SER A 42 8.00 7.48 11.58
N GLU A 43 6.75 7.09 11.83
CA GLU A 43 6.40 5.71 12.21
C GLU A 43 6.80 4.71 11.11
N TYR A 44 6.66 5.07 9.83
CA TYR A 44 7.10 4.23 8.71
C TYR A 44 8.62 3.97 8.71
N LEU A 45 9.43 4.88 9.28
CA LEU A 45 10.90 4.69 9.31
C LEU A 45 11.34 3.65 10.34
N GLU A 46 10.45 3.20 11.22
CA GLU A 46 10.72 2.09 12.15
C GLU A 46 10.74 0.76 11.38
N THR A 47 11.78 -0.05 11.62
CA THR A 47 12.02 -1.30 10.87
C THR A 47 10.86 -2.28 11.09
N GLU A 48 10.38 -2.37 12.32
CA GLU A 48 9.29 -3.24 12.76
C GLU A 48 7.97 -2.89 12.06
N VAL A 49 7.74 -1.59 11.81
CA VAL A 49 6.57 -1.13 11.05
C VAL A 49 6.72 -1.50 9.57
N GLN A 50 7.93 -1.39 8.99
CA GLN A 50 8.20 -1.82 7.61
C GLN A 50 8.03 -3.33 7.43
N GLU A 51 8.43 -4.12 8.42
CA GLU A 51 8.23 -5.58 8.42
C GLU A 51 6.74 -5.92 8.39
N VAL A 52 5.91 -5.28 9.21
CA VAL A 52 4.45 -5.48 9.15
C VAL A 52 3.88 -5.02 7.80
N LEU A 53 4.33 -3.88 7.29
CA LEU A 53 3.89 -3.36 5.98
C LEU A 53 4.30 -4.27 4.82
N SER A 54 5.42 -5.01 4.92
CA SER A 54 5.83 -5.98 3.91
C SER A 54 4.84 -7.14 3.76
N ILE A 55 4.20 -7.54 4.87
CA ILE A 55 3.11 -8.53 4.84
C ILE A 55 1.92 -7.95 4.06
N PHE A 56 1.62 -6.66 4.22
CA PHE A 56 0.54 -6.03 3.48
C PHE A 56 0.88 -5.88 1.99
N GLU A 57 2.13 -5.56 1.63
CA GLU A 57 2.56 -5.57 0.24
C GLU A 57 2.29 -6.92 -0.45
N GLU A 58 2.56 -8.03 0.25
CA GLU A 58 2.29 -9.38 -0.23
C GLU A 58 0.79 -9.64 -0.36
N GLU A 59 0.03 -9.47 0.72
CA GLU A 59 -1.39 -9.82 0.79
C GLU A 59 -2.28 -8.96 -0.12
N PHE A 60 -1.86 -7.71 -0.39
CA PHE A 60 -2.61 -6.78 -1.23
C PHE A 60 -2.00 -6.58 -2.62
N GLU A 61 -0.97 -7.36 -2.97
CA GLU A 61 -0.33 -7.37 -4.28
C GLU A 61 0.08 -5.94 -4.72
N CYS A 62 0.80 -5.23 -3.86
CA CYS A 62 1.27 -3.87 -4.10
C CYS A 62 2.68 -3.64 -3.58
N LYS A 63 3.22 -2.43 -3.82
CA LYS A 63 4.47 -1.94 -3.26
C LYS A 63 4.32 -0.57 -2.63
N ILE A 64 5.00 -0.36 -1.52
CA ILE A 64 5.14 0.90 -0.81
C ILE A 64 6.53 1.44 -1.10
N LEU A 65 6.59 2.49 -1.92
CA LEU A 65 7.83 3.08 -2.37
C LEU A 65 8.06 4.41 -1.65
N ASN A 66 9.23 4.56 -1.03
CA ASN A 66 9.68 5.83 -0.49
C ASN A 66 10.55 6.55 -1.52
N PHE A 67 10.10 7.72 -1.97
CA PHE A 67 10.84 8.57 -2.90
C PHE A 67 10.89 10.00 -2.38
N ASP A 68 12.11 10.52 -2.21
CA ASP A 68 12.45 11.77 -1.52
C ASP A 68 11.86 11.86 -0.10
N ASP A 69 10.63 12.36 0.02
CA ASP A 69 9.91 12.58 1.28
C ASP A 69 8.43 12.15 1.18
N THR A 70 8.11 11.30 0.19
CA THR A 70 6.75 10.80 -0.04
C THR A 70 6.74 9.28 -0.13
N LEU A 71 5.84 8.64 0.60
CA LEU A 71 5.50 7.23 0.46
C LEU A 71 4.35 7.09 -0.53
N TYR A 72 4.50 6.20 -1.50
CA TYR A 72 3.47 5.89 -2.49
C TYR A 72 3.05 4.44 -2.38
N LEU A 73 1.77 4.17 -2.56
CA LEU A 73 1.27 2.83 -2.80
C LEU A 73 1.11 2.61 -4.30
N VAL A 74 1.85 1.64 -4.82
CA VAL A 74 1.89 1.27 -6.22
C VAL A 74 1.33 -0.15 -6.35
N PRO A 75 0.13 -0.33 -6.93
CA PRO A 75 -0.40 -1.65 -7.18
C PRO A 75 0.49 -2.42 -8.16
N ASN A 76 0.63 -3.73 -7.97
CA ASN A 76 1.28 -4.56 -8.98
C ASN A 76 0.41 -4.59 -10.25
N ILE A 77 1.03 -4.71 -11.42
CA ILE A 77 0.32 -4.69 -12.72
C ILE A 77 -0.76 -5.78 -12.85
N ASN A 78 -0.59 -6.87 -12.10
CA ASN A 78 -1.48 -8.02 -12.06
C ASN A 78 -2.30 -8.08 -10.77
N SER A 79 -2.33 -7.01 -9.96
CA SER A 79 -3.08 -6.99 -8.71
C SER A 79 -4.56 -7.26 -8.96
N GLN A 80 -5.10 -8.28 -8.30
CA GLN A 80 -6.52 -8.62 -8.26
C GLN A 80 -7.24 -7.88 -7.11
N ILE A 81 -6.48 -7.25 -6.20
CA ILE A 81 -6.99 -6.66 -4.96
C ILE A 81 -7.06 -5.14 -5.02
N ILE A 82 -5.97 -4.48 -5.45
CA ILE A 82 -5.87 -3.02 -5.50
C ILE A 82 -5.69 -2.57 -6.95
N GLY A 83 -6.48 -1.57 -7.35
CA GLY A 83 -6.48 -1.01 -8.70
C GLY A 83 -7.69 -1.43 -9.54
N ILE A 84 -7.74 -0.94 -10.77
CA ILE A 84 -8.85 -1.23 -11.70
C ILE A 84 -8.63 -2.62 -12.29
N GLN A 85 -9.62 -3.51 -12.21
CA GLN A 85 -9.54 -4.83 -12.83
C GLN A 85 -9.69 -4.76 -14.36
N PRO A 86 -9.11 -5.70 -15.13
CA PRO A 86 -9.20 -5.66 -16.59
C PRO A 86 -10.64 -5.67 -17.09
N GLY A 87 -11.54 -6.38 -16.40
CA GLY A 87 -12.97 -6.40 -16.70
C GLY A 87 -13.65 -5.05 -16.44
N GLU A 88 -13.24 -4.32 -15.40
CA GLU A 88 -13.78 -2.99 -15.09
C GLU A 88 -13.31 -1.96 -16.12
N LEU A 89 -12.02 -2.00 -16.47
CA LEU A 89 -11.46 -1.12 -17.51
C LEU A 89 -12.09 -1.40 -18.87
N ARG A 90 -12.32 -2.69 -19.21
CA ARG A 90 -13.04 -3.07 -20.42
C ARG A 90 -14.48 -2.56 -20.44
N ARG A 91 -15.18 -2.58 -19.30
CA ARG A 91 -16.53 -2.00 -19.18
C ARG A 91 -16.51 -0.48 -19.38
N TYR A 92 -15.48 0.20 -18.90
CA TYR A 92 -15.28 1.63 -19.14
C TYR A 92 -15.09 1.95 -20.64
N PHE A 93 -14.30 1.15 -21.36
CA PHE A 93 -14.09 1.31 -22.81
C PHE A 93 -15.27 0.83 -23.67
N GLY A 94 -16.18 0.03 -23.12
CA GLY A 94 -17.39 -0.44 -23.79
C GLY A 94 -17.28 -1.87 -24.35
N SER A 95 -18.41 -2.42 -24.79
CA SER A 95 -18.55 -3.83 -25.16
C SER A 95 -17.70 -4.27 -26.36
N SER A 96 -17.26 -3.35 -27.21
CA SER A 96 -16.38 -3.61 -28.35
C SER A 96 -14.89 -3.60 -27.99
N ALA A 97 -14.52 -3.22 -26.76
CA ALA A 97 -13.12 -3.12 -26.35
C ALA A 97 -12.42 -4.49 -26.41
N THR A 98 -11.23 -4.49 -27.01
CA THR A 98 -10.35 -5.64 -27.11
C THR A 98 -9.38 -5.69 -25.94
N ASN A 99 -8.74 -6.84 -25.72
CA ASN A 99 -7.68 -6.93 -24.71
C ASN A 99 -6.51 -5.98 -25.00
N ARG A 100 -6.24 -5.65 -26.28
CA ARG A 100 -5.19 -4.68 -26.64
C ARG A 100 -5.50 -3.30 -26.10
N ASP A 101 -6.76 -2.87 -26.17
CA ASP A 101 -7.20 -1.57 -25.65
C ASP A 101 -7.06 -1.51 -24.13
N VAL A 102 -7.41 -2.61 -23.45
CA VAL A 102 -7.27 -2.76 -21.99
C VAL A 102 -5.80 -2.70 -21.56
N TYR A 103 -4.92 -3.48 -22.19
CA TYR A 103 -3.49 -3.48 -21.86
C TYR A 103 -2.78 -2.17 -22.25
N LEU A 104 -3.21 -1.49 -23.32
CA LEU A 104 -2.75 -0.14 -23.64
C LEU A 104 -3.17 0.86 -22.56
N GLY A 105 -4.39 0.76 -22.04
CA GLY A 105 -4.85 1.56 -20.90
C GLY A 105 -3.96 1.38 -19.67
N TYR A 106 -3.64 0.13 -19.31
CA TYR A 106 -2.67 -0.14 -18.22
C TYR A 106 -1.31 0.48 -18.50
N TYR A 107 -0.79 0.35 -19.72
CA TYR A 107 0.50 0.92 -20.09
C TYR A 107 0.53 2.46 -19.99
N ILE A 108 -0.58 3.14 -20.27
CA ILE A 108 -0.67 4.61 -20.13
C ILE A 108 -0.78 5.04 -18.67
N MET A 109 -1.38 4.21 -17.81
CA MET A 109 -1.57 4.51 -16.38
C MET A 109 -0.35 4.20 -15.51
N MET A 110 0.56 3.35 -15.98
CA MET A 110 1.86 3.05 -15.36
C MET A 110 2.95 4.02 -15.81
#